data_AF-A0A1Q7G0T1-F1
#
_entry.id   AF-A0A1Q7G0T1-F1
#
_cell.length_a   1.000
_cell.length_b   1.000
_cell.length_c   1.000
_cell.angle_alpha   90.00
_cell.angle_beta   90.00
_cell.angle_gamma   90.00
#
_symmetry.space_group_name_H-M   'P 1'
#
loop_
_entity.id
_entity.type
_entity.pdbx_description
1 polymer ?
#
loop_
_entity_poly.entity_id
_entity_poly.type
_entity_poly.pdbx_seq_one_letter_code
_entity_poly.pdbx_strand_id
1 'polypeptide(L)' 'MPLPHHKHLKSTNMLERLNEEIKRRTLVVRIFPDASSCLRLVLALAVETHENWIEATRYLNMDFLKEHRKQFAHGVTAA' A
#
# COMPACT_ATOMS: atom_id res chain seq x y z
N MET A 1 0.02 -1.51 -18.52
CA MET A 1 0.26 -1.08 -17.12
C MET A 1 1.36 -0.04 -17.17
N PRO A 2 1.25 1.11 -16.47
CA PRO A 2 2.24 2.18 -16.58
C PRO A 2 3.64 1.75 -16.11
N LEU A 3 4.68 2.07 -16.89
CA LEU A 3 6.08 1.76 -16.55
C LEU A 3 6.51 2.25 -15.15
N PRO A 4 6.09 3.44 -14.66
CA PRO A 4 6.42 3.90 -13.30
C PRO A 4 5.94 2.95 -12.19
N HIS A 5 4.90 2.15 -12.45
CA HIS A 5 4.34 1.21 -11.45
C HIS A 5 5.16 -0.08 -11.33
N HIS A 6 5.94 -0.44 -12.35
CA HIS A 6 6.65 -1.72 -12.39
C HIS A 6 7.70 -1.85 -11.26
N LYS A 7 8.36 -0.76 -10.89
CA LYS A 7 9.35 -0.75 -9.79
C LYS A 7 8.72 -1.17 -8.47
N HIS A 8 7.53 -0.66 -8.18
CA HIS A 8 6.83 -0.93 -6.92
C HIS A 8 6.18 -2.32 -6.91
N LEU A 9 5.66 -2.79 -8.06
CA LEU A 9 5.03 -4.12 -8.16
C LEU A 9 6.04 -5.29 -8.24
N LYS A 10 7.28 -5.03 -8.66
CA LYS A 10 8.31 -6.09 -8.79
C LYS A 10 8.83 -6.60 -7.44
N SER A 11 8.64 -5.85 -6.35
CA SER A 11 9.23 -6.17 -5.04
C SER A 11 8.20 -6.21 -3.92
N THR A 12 8.39 -7.11 -2.97
CA THR A 12 7.57 -7.25 -1.76
C THR A 12 8.13 -6.50 -0.56
N ASN A 13 9.24 -5.78 -0.70
CA ASN A 13 9.97 -5.12 0.38
C ASN A 13 9.06 -4.28 1.30
N MET A 14 8.08 -3.57 0.75
CA MET A 14 7.15 -2.77 1.58
C MET A 14 6.21 -3.63 2.41
N LEU A 15 5.72 -4.74 1.87
CA LEU A 15 4.89 -5.68 2.60
C LEU A 15 5.70 -6.38 3.70
N GLU A 16 6.95 -6.74 3.40
CA GLU A 16 7.88 -7.32 4.37
C GLU A 16 8.13 -6.36 5.53
N ARG A 17 8.42 -5.08 5.24
CA ARG A 17 8.59 -4.04 6.27
C ARG A 17 7.33 -3.82 7.12
N LEU A 18 6.15 -3.80 6.51
CA LEU A 18 4.88 -3.70 7.25
C LEU A 18 4.71 -4.91 8.18
N ASN A 19 4.97 -6.11 7.69
CA ASN A 19 4.85 -7.35 8.46
C ASN A 19 5.86 -7.41 9.62
N GLU A 20 7.09 -6.94 9.41
CA GLU A 20 8.08 -6.80 10.47
C GLU A 20 7.61 -5.83 11.56
N GLU A 21 7.03 -4.69 11.19
CA GLU A 21 6.53 -3.71 12.15
C GLU A 21 5.30 -4.23 12.91
N ILE A 22 4.39 -4.94 12.24
CA ILE A 22 3.28 -5.65 12.90
C ILE A 22 3.84 -6.65 13.93
N LYS A 23 4.81 -7.48 13.55
CA LYS A 23 5.45 -8.42 14.48
C LYS A 23 6.12 -7.69 15.64
N ARG A 24 6.86 -6.60 15.38
CA ARG A 24 7.54 -5.82 16.43
C ARG A 24 6.57 -5.22 17.43
N ARG A 25 5.48 -4.56 16.99
CA ARG A 25 4.51 -3.93 17.89
C ARG A 25 3.67 -4.96 18.65
N THR A 26 3.30 -6.07 18.01
CA THR A 26 2.55 -7.16 18.68
C THR A 26 3.41 -7.90 19.72
N LEU A 27 4.70 -8.07 19.46
CA LEU A 27 5.65 -8.67 20.43
C LEU A 27 5.81 -7.84 21.70
N VAL A 28 5.67 -6.51 21.63
CA VAL A 28 5.74 -5.64 22.83
C VAL A 28 4.56 -5.89 23.76
N VAL A 29 3.36 -6.08 23.21
CA VAL A 29 2.13 -6.31 23.99
C VAL A 29 2.10 -7.74 24.57
N ARG A 30 2.71 -8.72 23.88
CA ARG A 30 2.80 -10.15 24.24
C ARG A 30 1.47 -10.91 24.31
N ILE A 31 0.49 -10.42 25.07
CA ILE A 31 -0.83 -11.04 25.26
C ILE A 31 -1.90 -9.96 25.09
N PHE A 32 -2.85 -10.19 24.19
CA PHE A 32 -3.99 -9.30 23.98
C PHE A 32 -5.20 -9.79 24.79
N PRO A 33 -6.00 -8.86 25.36
CA PRO A 33 -7.21 -9.22 26.11
C PRO A 33 -8.32 -9.77 25.20
N ASP A 34 -8.35 -9.36 23.93
CA ASP A 34 -9.33 -9.80 22.93
C ASP A 34 -8.81 -9.56 21.49
N ALA A 35 -9.46 -10.18 20.50
CA ALA A 35 -9.09 -10.06 19.09
C ALA A 35 -9.26 -8.63 18.54
N SER A 36 -10.24 -7.87 19.03
CA SER A 36 -10.50 -6.49 18.60
C SER A 36 -9.37 -5.55 19.05
N SER A 37 -8.78 -5.79 20.22
CA SER A 37 -7.61 -5.02 20.68
C SER A 37 -6.39 -5.24 19.76
N CYS A 38 -6.15 -6.48 19.31
CA CYS A 38 -5.11 -6.76 18.32
C CYS A 38 -5.44 -6.09 16.98
N LEU A 39 -6.69 -6.19 16.51
CA LEU A 39 -7.13 -5.58 15.27
C LEU A 39 -6.94 -4.05 15.29
N ARG A 40 -7.29 -3.39 16.39
CA ARG A 40 -7.10 -1.93 16.55
C ARG A 40 -5.64 -1.51 16.39
N LEU A 41 -4.70 -2.25 16.98
CA LEU A 41 -3.27 -1.97 16.83
C LEU A 41 -2.81 -2.08 15.37
N VAL A 42 -3.21 -3.17 14.69
CA VAL A 42 -2.84 -3.41 13.30
C VAL A 42 -3.47 -2.37 12.38
N LEU A 43 -4.74 -2.02 12.59
CA LEU A 43 -5.43 -0.99 11.82
C LEU A 43 -4.79 0.39 12.01
N ALA A 44 -4.45 0.77 13.24
CA ALA A 44 -3.75 2.03 13.50
C ALA A 44 -2.42 2.10 12.74
N LEU A 45 -1.62 1.02 12.77
CA LEU A 45 -0.37 0.94 12.00
C LEU A 45 -0.61 1.01 10.48
N ALA A 46 -1.67 0.39 9.97
CA ALA A 46 -2.02 0.46 8.56
C ALA A 46 -2.39 1.89 8.13
N VAL A 47 -3.13 2.63 8.96
CA VAL A 47 -3.48 4.04 8.74
C VAL A 47 -2.21 4.91 8.73
N GLU A 48 -1.36 4.80 9.76
CA GLU A 48 -0.08 5.53 9.84
C GLU A 48 0.78 5.28 8.59
N THR A 49 0.83 4.03 8.13
CA THR A 49 1.60 3.64 6.95
C THR A 49 1.00 4.23 5.68
N HIS A 50 -0.34 4.22 5.56
CA HIS A 50 -1.05 4.80 4.43
C HIS A 50 -0.85 6.31 4.32
N GLU A 51 -0.94 7.03 5.45
CA GLU A 51 -0.69 8.48 5.52
C GLU A 51 0.74 8.80 5.06
N ASN A 52 1.73 8.07 5.58
CA ASN A 52 3.12 8.22 5.15
C ASN A 52 3.31 7.98 3.64
N TRP A 53 2.59 7.02 3.06
CA TRP A 53 2.65 6.75 1.62
C TRP A 53 2.02 7.87 0.79
N ILE A 54 1.06 8.61 1.33
CA ILE A 54 0.46 9.75 0.65
C ILE A 54 1.38 10.98 0.71
N GLU A 55 1.99 11.22 1.87
CA GLU A 55 2.72 12.46 2.17
C GLU A 55 4.18 12.47 1.69
N ALA A 56 4.94 11.40 1.92
CA ALA A 56 6.41 11.43 1.70
C ALA A 56 6.82 11.11 0.26
N THR A 57 6.39 9.97 -0.27
CA THR A 57 6.61 9.56 -1.66
C THR A 57 5.44 8.68 -2.05
N ARG A 58 4.57 9.19 -2.94
CA ARG A 58 3.37 8.50 -3.39
C ARG A 58 3.74 7.12 -3.94
N TYR A 59 3.56 6.08 -3.11
CA TYR A 59 4.04 4.72 -3.39
C TYR A 59 3.50 4.17 -4.71
N LEU A 60 2.25 4.50 -5.05
CA LEU A 60 1.69 4.27 -6.36
C LEU A 60 0.87 5.50 -6.80
N ASN A 61 1.35 6.22 -7.81
CA ASN A 61 0.58 7.31 -8.37
C ASN A 61 -0.46 6.78 -9.37
N MET A 62 -1.72 6.75 -8.95
CA MET A 62 -2.84 6.25 -9.76
C MET A 62 -3.17 7.12 -10.97
N ASP A 63 -2.66 8.35 -11.05
CA ASP A 63 -2.91 9.24 -12.18
C ASP A 63 -2.27 8.70 -13.47
N PHE A 64 -1.10 8.05 -13.37
CA PHE A 64 -0.50 7.33 -14.51
C PHE A 64 -1.38 6.21 -15.04
N LEU A 65 -2.10 5.51 -14.15
CA LEU A 65 -3.01 4.44 -14.55
C LEU A 65 -4.27 5.00 -15.20
N LYS A 66 -4.81 6.11 -14.68
CA LYS A 66 -5.95 6.81 -15.29
C LYS A 66 -5.59 7.30 -16.70
N GLU A 67 -4.40 7.88 -16.87
CA GLU A 67 -3.93 8.39 -18.15
C GLU A 67 -3.71 7.25 -19.16
N HIS A 68 -3.03 6.18 -18.74
CA HIS A 68 -2.90 4.97 -19.55
C HIS A 68 -4.27 4.37 -19.90
N ARG A 69 -5.27 4.36 -19.00
CA ARG A 69 -6.63 3.89 -19.35
C ARG A 69 -7.33 4.80 -20.36
N LYS A 70 -7.16 6.12 -20.25
CA LYS A 70 -7.72 7.08 -21.23
C LYS A 70 -7.13 6.87 -22.61
N GLN A 71 -5.81 6.74 -22.72
CA GLN A 71 -5.14 6.51 -24.01
C GLN A 71 -5.64 5.24 -24.70
N PHE A 72 -5.83 4.15 -23.94
CA PHE A 72 -6.42 2.92 -24.47
C PHE A 72 -7.89 3.09 -24.86
N ALA A 73 -8.68 3.83 -24.08
CA ALA A 73 -10.08 4.11 -24.42
C ALA A 73 -10.23 4.98 -25.69
N HIS A 74 -9.32 5.93 -25.93
CA HIS A 74 -9.32 6.78 -27.14
C HIS A 74 -8.73 6.07 -28.36
N GLY A 75 -7.81 5.11 -28.16
CA GLY A 75 -7.25 4.29 -29.24
C GLY A 75 -8.22 3.23 -29.79
N VAL A 76 -9.22 2.82 -29.00
CA VAL A 76 -10.28 1.89 -29.45
C VAL A 76 -11.31 2.57 -30.36
N THR A 77 -11.47 3.89 -30.29
CA THR A 77 -12.40 4.64 -31.15
C THR A 77 -11.83 5.00 -32.53
N ALA A 78 -10.54 4.72 -32.78
CA ALA A 78 -9.84 5.05 -34.01
C ALA A 78 -9.53 3.83 -34.90
N ALA A 79 -10.17 2.68 -34.64
CA ALA A 79 -10.07 1.45 -35.45
C ALA A 79 -11.45 1.00 -35.93
#